data_AF-A0A8H3GYB3-F1
#
_entry.id   AF-A0A8H3GYB3-F1
#
_cell.length_a   1.000
_cell.length_b   1.000
_cell.length_c   1.000
_cell.angle_alpha   90.00
_cell.angle_beta   90.00
_cell.angle_gamma   90.00
#
_symmetry.space_group_name_H-M   'P 1'
#
loop_
_entity.id
_entity.type
_entity.pdbx_description
1 polymer ?
#
loop_
_entity_poly.entity_id
_entity_poly.type
_entity_poly.pdbx_seq_one_letter_code
_entity_poly.pdbx_strand_id
1 'polypeptide(L)'
;MSDPSSFNILVWNSNRPERPHRERPNTRMPNAFSQVMNFDQNPHSNPPSSSPSASPPSTSTSHSHSHPHSYLTSYTNPYQTNRSEMELSTSASPQPSLIEQLGSFSTCEISDALIKLGLTHKAPIQRGGYIPDINMLSPSPTVGDGQNTRIYGYAYTIKMVRGDDLQAPKPAQHFVDAAPAGSVAVISVPPNVKSAAWGGLMTAGAQFRGVSGVVIDGRARDLIEHRAAGFPVFARGHSTLGQSPFTRPSELNVPVTILPRPDFENGFENTFSAIEVHPGDIMVADIDGVVCIPPELLASVIDNCRYSKQVDEKCMMDIQQGRSIQETFQHWRKATNKK
;
A
#
# COMPACT_ATOMS: atom_id res chain seq x y z
N MET A 1 31.40 47.64 24.90
CA MET A 1 30.31 48.11 25.78
C MET A 1 29.57 49.21 25.04
N SER A 2 28.40 48.89 24.47
CA SER A 2 27.32 49.83 24.10
C SER A 2 26.27 49.09 23.27
N ASP A 3 25.09 48.97 23.85
CA ASP A 3 23.82 48.45 23.35
C ASP A 3 23.27 49.23 22.15
N PRO A 4 22.62 48.59 21.17
CA PRO A 4 21.64 49.23 20.31
C PRO A 4 20.24 48.59 20.43
N SER A 5 19.41 49.34 21.12
CA SER A 5 17.95 49.46 21.01
C SER A 5 17.30 49.08 19.67
N SER A 6 16.10 48.50 19.83
CA SER A 6 14.85 48.79 19.09
C SER A 6 14.74 48.43 17.60
N PHE A 7 13.96 47.37 17.32
CA PHE A 7 13.24 47.22 16.05
C PHE A 7 11.73 47.33 16.30
N ASN A 8 11.11 48.29 15.60
CA ASN A 8 9.68 48.59 15.60
C ASN A 8 8.86 47.46 14.94
N ILE A 9 7.82 47.00 15.63
CA ILE A 9 6.73 46.20 15.04
C ILE A 9 5.65 47.19 14.57
N LEU A 10 5.41 47.22 13.26
CA LEU A 10 4.32 47.96 12.64
C LEU A 10 2.98 47.29 13.00
N VAL A 11 2.17 48.00 13.78
CA VAL A 11 0.77 47.66 14.09
C VAL A 11 -0.09 47.99 12.87
N TRP A 12 -0.72 46.96 12.28
CA TRP A 12 -1.72 47.13 11.23
C TRP A 12 -3.08 47.45 11.88
N ASN A 13 -3.61 48.63 11.57
CA ASN A 13 -4.82 49.18 12.16
C ASN A 13 -6.08 48.62 11.48
N SER A 14 -7.02 48.15 12.30
CA SER A 14 -8.27 47.49 11.96
C SER A 14 -9.38 48.50 11.64
N ASN A 15 -9.90 48.49 10.41
CA ASN A 15 -11.21 49.06 10.09
C ASN A 15 -12.04 48.02 9.32
N ARG A 16 -12.92 47.31 10.02
CA ARG A 16 -13.98 46.47 9.44
C ARG A 16 -15.30 46.78 10.16
N PRO A 17 -16.39 47.08 9.44
CA PRO A 17 -17.67 47.41 10.06
C PRO A 17 -18.35 46.16 10.66
N GLU A 18 -18.97 46.35 11.83
CA GLU A 18 -19.68 45.35 12.62
C GLU A 18 -20.90 44.78 11.89
N ARG A 19 -21.13 43.46 12.04
CA ARG A 19 -22.38 42.79 11.65
C ARG A 19 -23.17 42.40 12.91
N PRO A 20 -24.51 42.43 12.88
CA PRO A 20 -25.34 42.37 14.08
C PRO A 20 -25.33 40.98 14.75
N HIS A 21 -25.35 41.01 16.09
CA HIS A 21 -25.46 39.87 16.98
C HIS A 21 -26.70 39.01 16.70
N ARG A 22 -26.50 37.70 16.54
CA ARG A 22 -27.55 36.69 16.72
C ARG A 22 -27.27 35.90 18.00
N GLU A 23 -28.19 36.01 18.95
CA GLU A 23 -28.20 35.28 20.21
C GLU A 23 -28.23 33.77 19.96
N ARG A 24 -27.39 33.02 20.68
CA ARG A 24 -27.45 31.56 20.75
C ARG A 24 -28.26 31.17 21.99
N PRO A 25 -29.28 30.30 21.89
CA PRO A 25 -30.01 29.85 23.06
C PRO A 25 -29.13 28.93 23.91
N ASN A 26 -29.09 29.26 25.19
CA ASN A 26 -28.42 28.56 26.27
C ASN A 26 -29.38 27.50 26.83
N THR A 27 -29.10 26.22 26.60
CA THR A 27 -29.78 25.12 27.31
C THR A 27 -28.73 24.26 28.02
N ARG A 28 -28.57 24.57 29.29
CA ARG A 28 -27.82 23.81 30.29
C ARG A 28 -28.85 23.25 31.26
N MET A 29 -28.92 21.93 31.44
CA MET A 29 -29.64 21.24 32.52
C MET A 29 -29.11 19.79 32.66
N PRO A 30 -29.23 19.12 33.83
CA PRO A 30 -28.08 18.97 34.74
C PRO A 30 -27.69 17.51 35.10
N ASN A 31 -26.52 17.37 35.73
CA ASN A 31 -26.12 16.19 36.50
C ASN A 31 -26.91 16.10 37.82
N ALA A 32 -27.43 14.91 38.13
CA ALA A 32 -27.82 14.48 39.48
C ALA A 32 -27.46 12.98 39.60
N PHE A 33 -26.40 12.66 40.35
CA PHE A 33 -26.42 12.18 41.75
C PHE A 33 -26.81 10.71 41.93
N SER A 34 -25.76 9.91 42.20
CA SER A 34 -25.65 8.85 43.22
C SER A 34 -26.77 7.81 43.39
N GLN A 35 -26.39 6.54 43.28
CA GLN A 35 -26.65 5.57 44.36
C GLN A 35 -25.56 4.48 44.40
N VAL A 36 -25.03 4.35 45.62
CA VAL A 36 -24.16 3.30 46.15
C VAL A 36 -25.05 2.17 46.71
N MET A 37 -24.45 0.99 46.92
CA MET A 37 -24.86 -0.19 47.72
C MET A 37 -25.11 -1.43 46.83
N ASN A 38 -24.68 -2.64 47.15
CA ASN A 38 -23.62 -3.16 48.03
C ASN A 38 -23.44 -4.66 47.68
N PHE A 39 -22.35 -5.21 48.17
CA PHE A 39 -21.90 -6.61 48.19
C PHE A 39 -22.94 -7.72 48.43
N ASP A 40 -22.73 -8.87 47.77
CA ASP A 40 -22.80 -10.24 48.34
C ASP A 40 -22.05 -11.20 47.38
N GLN A 41 -20.87 -11.75 47.71
CA GLN A 41 -20.60 -13.00 48.45
C GLN A 41 -21.41 -14.24 47.97
N ASN A 42 -20.77 -15.18 47.26
CA ASN A 42 -20.23 -16.43 47.84
C ASN A 42 -19.54 -17.32 46.77
N PRO A 43 -18.61 -18.23 47.17
CA PRO A 43 -17.61 -18.87 46.33
C PRO A 43 -17.98 -20.30 45.93
N HIS A 44 -17.37 -20.79 44.86
CA HIS A 44 -17.22 -22.23 44.65
C HIS A 44 -15.73 -22.62 44.63
N SER A 45 -15.44 -23.45 45.62
CA SER A 45 -14.20 -24.14 45.95
C SER A 45 -13.80 -25.19 44.91
N ASN A 46 -12.54 -25.17 44.49
CA ASN A 46 -11.85 -26.34 43.96
C ASN A 46 -10.65 -26.66 44.87
N PRO A 47 -10.46 -27.92 45.32
CA PRO A 47 -9.39 -28.28 46.25
C PRO A 47 -8.04 -28.46 45.53
N PRO A 48 -6.91 -28.34 46.26
CA PRO A 48 -5.58 -28.60 45.73
C PRO A 48 -5.26 -30.09 45.78
N SER A 49 -4.55 -30.61 44.78
CA SER A 49 -3.87 -31.90 44.90
C SER A 49 -2.37 -31.73 44.70
N SER A 50 -1.67 -32.27 45.68
CA SER A 50 -0.25 -32.27 45.95
C SER A 50 0.54 -33.17 45.02
N SER A 51 1.77 -32.76 44.74
CA SER A 51 2.88 -33.57 44.22
C SER A 51 3.13 -34.82 45.08
N PRO A 52 3.87 -35.83 44.58
CA PRO A 52 5.31 -35.80 44.87
C PRO A 52 6.25 -36.29 43.76
N SER A 53 7.49 -35.89 43.97
CA SER A 53 8.77 -36.29 43.38
C SER A 53 8.94 -37.76 42.96
N ALA A 54 9.73 -37.98 41.89
CA ALA A 54 10.89 -38.87 41.93
C ALA A 54 11.78 -38.73 40.67
N SER A 55 13.05 -38.40 40.87
CA SER A 55 14.21 -38.84 40.08
C SER A 55 15.15 -39.58 41.07
N PRO A 56 16.25 -40.29 40.69
CA PRO A 56 16.84 -40.65 39.39
C PRO A 56 17.17 -42.20 39.37
N PRO A 57 18.18 -42.80 38.68
CA PRO A 57 19.57 -42.39 38.49
C PRO A 57 20.11 -42.42 37.05
N SER A 58 21.23 -41.72 36.92
CA SER A 58 22.23 -41.75 35.85
C SER A 58 22.91 -43.11 35.66
N THR A 59 23.18 -43.50 34.42
CA THR A 59 24.34 -44.33 34.08
C THR A 59 25.05 -43.75 32.86
N SER A 60 26.31 -43.37 33.10
CA SER A 60 27.35 -43.06 32.14
C SER A 60 27.80 -44.30 31.37
N THR A 61 28.01 -44.18 30.07
CA THR A 61 29.10 -44.87 29.37
C THR A 61 29.52 -44.04 28.16
N SER A 62 30.69 -43.43 28.29
CA SER A 62 31.61 -43.06 27.22
C SER A 62 31.87 -44.25 26.30
N HIS A 63 32.02 -44.06 24.99
CA HIS A 63 33.02 -44.74 24.16
C HIS A 63 33.36 -43.89 22.92
N SER A 64 34.66 -43.79 22.69
CA SER A 64 35.40 -43.05 21.67
C SER A 64 35.73 -43.93 20.46
N HIS A 65 36.05 -43.26 19.33
CA HIS A 65 36.74 -43.77 18.13
C HIS A 65 35.90 -44.69 17.22
N SER A 66 35.98 -44.70 15.89
CA SER A 66 36.89 -44.12 14.89
C SER A 66 36.25 -44.35 13.49
N HIS A 67 36.64 -43.54 12.49
CA HIS A 67 36.40 -43.75 11.05
C HIS A 67 36.80 -45.16 10.54
N PRO A 68 36.22 -45.65 9.43
CA PRO A 68 36.90 -45.48 8.13
C PRO A 68 36.01 -45.32 6.87
N HIS A 69 36.58 -44.61 5.90
CA HIS A 69 36.59 -44.82 4.44
C HIS A 69 35.30 -44.99 3.59
N SER A 70 35.02 -43.92 2.84
CA SER A 70 34.95 -43.84 1.37
C SER A 70 34.27 -44.96 0.56
N TYR A 71 33.10 -44.65 -0.02
CA TYR A 71 32.73 -45.06 -1.37
C TYR A 71 32.00 -43.92 -2.08
N LEU A 72 32.68 -43.29 -3.03
CA LEU A 72 32.10 -42.41 -4.05
C LEU A 72 31.59 -43.31 -5.18
N THR A 73 30.28 -43.39 -5.37
CA THR A 73 29.67 -43.92 -6.59
C THR A 73 29.34 -42.78 -7.53
N SER A 74 30.10 -42.70 -8.62
CA SER A 74 29.91 -41.77 -9.73
C SER A 74 28.67 -42.18 -10.54
N TYR A 75 27.61 -41.39 -10.46
CA TYR A 75 26.52 -41.42 -11.44
C TYR A 75 26.94 -40.64 -12.69
N THR A 76 27.26 -41.35 -13.77
CA THR A 76 27.46 -40.79 -15.11
C THR A 76 26.11 -40.54 -15.77
N ASN A 77 25.81 -39.28 -16.08
CA ASN A 77 24.62 -38.86 -16.83
C ASN A 77 24.84 -39.08 -18.35
N PRO A 78 24.02 -39.88 -19.05
CA PRO A 78 24.27 -40.30 -20.43
C PRO A 78 23.62 -39.38 -21.48
N TYR A 79 23.76 -38.06 -21.34
CA TYR A 79 23.34 -37.10 -22.37
C TYR A 79 24.51 -36.17 -22.72
N GLN A 80 25.48 -36.72 -23.44
CA GLN A 80 26.51 -35.96 -24.13
C GLN A 80 26.47 -36.35 -25.61
N THR A 81 25.70 -35.60 -26.39
CA THR A 81 25.79 -35.65 -27.85
C THR A 81 25.70 -34.24 -28.43
N ASN A 82 26.72 -33.96 -29.24
CA ASN A 82 26.83 -32.99 -30.33
C ASN A 82 26.92 -31.49 -29.99
N ARG A 83 28.17 -31.04 -30.01
CA ARG A 83 28.59 -29.64 -30.12
C ARG A 83 29.24 -29.46 -31.50
N SER A 84 28.51 -28.89 -32.46
CA SER A 84 29.08 -28.20 -33.62
C SER A 84 28.01 -27.37 -34.33
N GLU A 85 28.24 -26.05 -34.31
CA GLU A 85 27.88 -25.05 -35.33
C GLU A 85 26.41 -24.88 -35.72
N MET A 86 25.76 -23.86 -35.14
CA MET A 86 24.83 -23.00 -35.88
C MET A 86 24.72 -21.61 -35.24
N GLU A 87 25.15 -20.62 -36.03
CA GLU A 87 24.76 -19.20 -36.04
C GLU A 87 24.92 -18.34 -34.77
N LEU A 88 25.92 -17.45 -34.87
CA LEU A 88 26.06 -16.22 -34.12
C LEU A 88 24.89 -15.27 -34.44
N SER A 89 23.71 -15.51 -33.86
CA SER A 89 22.63 -14.53 -33.87
C SER A 89 22.93 -13.48 -32.80
N THR A 90 23.02 -12.22 -33.22
CA THR A 90 23.03 -11.04 -32.35
C THR A 90 21.84 -11.10 -31.40
N SER A 91 22.07 -11.51 -30.15
CA SER A 91 21.05 -11.48 -29.11
C SER A 91 20.77 -10.03 -28.75
N ALA A 92 19.79 -9.41 -29.41
CA ALA A 92 19.15 -8.21 -28.89
C ALA A 92 18.64 -8.56 -27.48
N SER A 93 19.03 -7.77 -26.48
CA SER A 93 18.50 -7.91 -25.12
C SER A 93 16.97 -7.96 -25.20
N PRO A 94 16.30 -8.88 -24.47
CA PRO A 94 14.84 -8.97 -24.50
C PRO A 94 14.25 -7.60 -24.14
N GLN A 95 13.37 -7.09 -24.99
CA GLN A 95 12.67 -5.84 -24.71
C GLN A 95 11.79 -6.07 -23.48
N PRO A 96 11.80 -5.15 -22.50
CA PRO A 96 10.97 -5.30 -21.32
C PRO A 96 9.50 -5.40 -21.72
N SER A 97 8.79 -6.29 -21.05
CA SER A 97 7.35 -6.42 -21.25
C SER A 97 6.66 -5.07 -21.01
N LEU A 98 5.48 -4.88 -21.57
CA LEU A 98 4.81 -3.58 -21.51
C LEU A 98 4.58 -3.13 -20.05
N ILE A 99 4.28 -4.07 -19.14
CA ILE A 99 4.10 -3.79 -17.71
C ILE A 99 5.42 -3.41 -17.01
N GLU A 100 6.56 -4.01 -17.39
CA GLU A 100 7.88 -3.68 -16.82
C GLU A 100 8.29 -2.22 -17.10
N GLN A 101 7.83 -1.65 -18.22
CA GLN A 101 8.10 -0.26 -18.56
C GLN A 101 7.47 0.73 -17.58
N LEU A 102 6.40 0.34 -16.87
CA LEU A 102 5.80 1.16 -15.81
C LEU A 102 6.80 1.46 -14.68
N GLY A 103 7.83 0.64 -14.51
CA GLY A 103 8.92 0.89 -13.57
C GLY A 103 9.63 2.25 -13.77
N SER A 104 9.51 2.85 -14.96
CA SER A 104 10.18 4.10 -15.33
C SER A 104 9.34 5.38 -15.16
N PHE A 105 8.08 5.27 -14.74
CA PHE A 105 7.13 6.38 -14.64
C PHE A 105 6.53 6.48 -13.25
N SER A 106 6.47 7.69 -12.70
CA SER A 106 5.80 8.00 -11.43
C SER A 106 4.29 7.75 -11.49
N THR A 107 3.66 7.52 -10.34
CA THR A 107 2.20 7.47 -10.26
C THR A 107 1.58 8.79 -10.74
N CYS A 108 2.22 9.93 -10.47
CA CYS A 108 1.82 11.23 -11.00
C CYS A 108 1.81 11.27 -12.54
N GLU A 109 2.89 10.82 -13.19
CA GLU A 109 2.99 10.75 -14.66
C GLU A 109 1.89 9.84 -15.26
N ILE A 110 1.62 8.71 -14.60
CA ILE A 110 0.58 7.76 -15.01
C ILE A 110 -0.81 8.37 -14.85
N SER A 111 -1.08 9.07 -13.73
CA SER A 111 -2.35 9.74 -13.52
C SER A 111 -2.62 10.83 -14.53
N ASP A 112 -1.62 11.65 -14.87
CA ASP A 112 -1.73 12.66 -15.92
C ASP A 112 -2.05 12.04 -17.29
N ALA A 113 -1.39 10.93 -17.62
CA ALA A 113 -1.68 10.18 -18.84
C ALA A 113 -3.12 9.66 -18.87
N LEU A 114 -3.61 9.09 -17.77
CA LEU A 114 -4.98 8.60 -17.65
C LEU A 114 -6.02 9.73 -17.70
N ILE A 115 -5.76 10.88 -17.07
CA ILE A 115 -6.63 12.06 -17.16
C ILE A 115 -6.75 12.49 -18.62
N LYS A 116 -5.63 12.60 -19.32
CA LYS A 116 -5.62 13.00 -20.74
C LYS A 116 -6.40 12.01 -21.60
N LEU A 117 -6.20 10.71 -21.41
CA LEU A 117 -6.96 9.67 -22.12
C LEU A 117 -8.46 9.71 -21.78
N GLY A 118 -8.81 9.93 -20.53
CA GLY A 118 -10.21 10.10 -20.10
C GLY A 118 -10.89 11.30 -20.76
N LEU A 119 -10.19 12.43 -20.90
CA LEU A 119 -10.67 13.61 -21.61
C LEU A 119 -10.82 13.38 -23.11
N THR A 120 -9.87 12.68 -23.75
CA THR A 120 -9.88 12.45 -25.20
C THR A 120 -10.87 11.36 -25.62
N HIS A 121 -11.01 10.29 -24.84
CA HIS A 121 -11.81 9.10 -25.21
C HIS A 121 -13.16 9.01 -24.48
N LYS A 122 -13.51 9.98 -23.62
CA LYS A 122 -14.69 9.92 -22.72
C LYS A 122 -14.74 8.62 -21.90
N ALA A 123 -13.58 8.03 -21.62
CA ALA A 123 -13.48 6.82 -20.81
C ALA A 123 -13.85 7.15 -19.34
N PRO A 124 -14.43 6.21 -18.59
CA PRO A 124 -14.84 6.40 -17.20
C PRO A 124 -13.64 6.40 -16.23
N ILE A 125 -12.55 7.09 -16.58
CA ILE A 125 -11.31 7.20 -15.80
C ILE A 125 -11.13 8.65 -15.36
N GLN A 126 -12.23 9.31 -14.97
CA GLN A 126 -12.30 10.75 -14.74
C GLN A 126 -11.35 11.29 -13.64
N ARG A 127 -10.52 10.43 -13.03
CA ARG A 127 -9.68 10.72 -11.86
C ARG A 127 -8.25 10.20 -11.99
N GLY A 128 -7.80 9.91 -13.22
CA GLY A 128 -6.42 9.48 -13.45
C GLY A 128 -6.06 8.14 -12.79
N GLY A 129 -7.05 7.29 -12.51
CA GLY A 129 -6.85 6.00 -11.82
C GLY A 129 -6.43 6.11 -10.36
N TYR A 130 -6.31 7.33 -9.81
CA TYR A 130 -5.78 7.56 -8.46
C TYR A 130 -6.73 7.03 -7.37
N ILE A 131 -6.19 6.25 -6.44
CA ILE A 131 -6.91 5.74 -5.27
C ILE A 131 -6.51 6.55 -4.03
N PRO A 132 -7.37 7.46 -3.54
CA PRO A 132 -7.03 8.38 -2.47
C PRO A 132 -6.89 7.70 -1.10
N ASP A 133 -6.13 8.36 -0.23
CA ASP A 133 -5.91 8.04 1.19
C ASP A 133 -5.21 6.70 1.47
N ILE A 134 -4.64 6.06 0.47
CA ILE A 134 -3.77 4.88 0.65
C ILE A 134 -2.32 5.35 0.56
N ASN A 135 -1.60 5.27 1.67
CA ASN A 135 -0.25 5.80 1.81
C ASN A 135 0.77 4.67 2.01
N MET A 136 2.02 4.90 1.60
CA MET A 136 3.11 3.97 1.87
C MET A 136 3.43 3.92 3.36
N LEU A 137 3.31 2.73 3.96
CA LEU A 137 3.71 2.44 5.35
C LEU A 137 5.08 1.74 5.42
N SER A 138 5.42 0.98 4.38
CA SER A 138 6.69 0.28 4.21
C SER A 138 7.16 0.40 2.76
N PRO A 139 8.42 0.79 2.51
CA PRO A 139 9.38 1.35 3.48
C PRO A 139 8.87 2.64 4.16
N SER A 140 9.59 3.13 5.16
CA SER A 140 9.24 4.39 5.81
C SER A 140 9.47 5.55 4.83
N PRO A 141 8.48 6.41 4.54
CA PRO A 141 8.67 7.54 3.62
C PRO A 141 9.76 8.53 4.06
N THR A 142 10.06 8.56 5.36
CA THR A 142 11.00 9.49 6.00
C THR A 142 12.45 9.02 6.03
N VAL A 143 12.70 7.74 5.73
CA VAL A 143 14.06 7.22 5.62
C VAL A 143 14.39 7.30 4.12
N GLY A 144 15.58 7.80 3.76
CA GLY A 144 15.96 8.13 2.38
C GLY A 144 15.97 6.95 1.39
N ASP A 145 15.63 5.75 1.85
CA ASP A 145 15.40 4.53 1.08
C ASP A 145 13.98 4.46 0.47
N GLY A 146 13.01 5.20 1.01
CA GLY A 146 11.63 5.24 0.50
C GLY A 146 11.44 5.99 -0.82
N GLN A 147 12.39 6.85 -1.22
CA GLN A 147 12.26 7.70 -2.41
C GLN A 147 12.25 6.92 -3.74
N ASN A 148 12.67 5.66 -3.75
CA ASN A 148 12.73 4.85 -4.97
C ASN A 148 11.88 3.58 -4.93
N THR A 149 11.05 3.39 -3.88
CA THR A 149 10.15 2.23 -3.87
C THR A 149 8.99 2.46 -4.80
N ARG A 150 8.93 1.62 -5.83
CA ARG A 150 7.86 1.55 -6.80
C ARG A 150 7.46 0.09 -6.96
N ILE A 151 6.15 -0.17 -6.87
CA ILE A 151 5.59 -1.47 -7.22
C ILE A 151 4.68 -1.32 -8.43
N TYR A 152 4.66 -2.37 -9.25
CA TYR A 152 3.66 -2.55 -10.29
C TYR A 152 3.34 -4.04 -10.45
N GLY A 153 2.15 -4.35 -10.94
CA GLY A 153 1.73 -5.72 -11.20
C GLY A 153 0.22 -5.83 -11.38
N TYR A 154 -0.22 -7.00 -11.84
CA TYR A 154 -1.64 -7.30 -11.95
C TYR A 154 -2.28 -7.39 -10.56
N ALA A 155 -3.49 -6.84 -10.43
CA ALA A 155 -4.27 -6.84 -9.21
C ALA A 155 -4.72 -8.26 -8.89
N TYR A 156 -4.27 -8.75 -7.73
CA TYR A 156 -4.81 -9.92 -7.05
C TYR A 156 -5.77 -9.42 -5.97
N THR A 157 -7.07 -9.44 -6.24
CA THR A 157 -8.06 -8.82 -5.37
C THR A 157 -8.52 -9.75 -4.25
N ILE A 158 -8.68 -9.20 -3.05
CA ILE A 158 -9.07 -9.91 -1.83
C ILE A 158 -10.20 -9.11 -1.19
N LYS A 159 -11.38 -9.72 -1.12
CA LYS A 159 -12.55 -9.13 -0.49
C LYS A 159 -12.67 -9.62 0.96
N MET A 160 -12.59 -8.69 1.90
CA MET A 160 -12.83 -8.96 3.31
C MET A 160 -14.30 -8.65 3.64
N VAL A 161 -14.83 -9.38 4.62
CA VAL A 161 -16.12 -9.13 5.25
C VAL A 161 -15.93 -8.95 6.75
N ARG A 162 -16.98 -8.51 7.45
CA ARG A 162 -16.94 -8.43 8.90
C ARG A 162 -16.80 -9.84 9.49
N GLY A 163 -16.11 -9.97 10.61
CA GLY A 163 -15.82 -11.28 11.20
C GLY A 163 -17.06 -12.00 11.72
N ASP A 164 -18.13 -11.25 12.03
CA ASP A 164 -19.45 -11.73 12.44
C ASP A 164 -20.36 -12.11 11.25
N ASP A 165 -19.98 -11.79 10.01
CA ASP A 165 -20.70 -12.25 8.84
C ASP A 165 -20.36 -13.71 8.58
N LEU A 166 -21.19 -14.62 9.08
CA LEU A 166 -21.01 -16.07 8.90
C LEU A 166 -21.64 -16.60 7.60
N GLN A 167 -22.43 -15.78 6.91
CA GLN A 167 -23.15 -16.18 5.69
C GLN A 167 -22.32 -15.95 4.43
N ALA A 168 -21.40 -14.98 4.45
CA ALA A 168 -20.46 -14.78 3.37
C ALA A 168 -19.61 -16.06 3.10
N PRO A 169 -19.22 -16.34 1.85
CA PRO A 169 -18.37 -17.49 1.55
C PRO A 169 -17.03 -17.41 2.28
N LYS A 170 -16.33 -18.54 2.33
CA LYS A 170 -14.96 -18.64 2.84
C LYS A 170 -14.07 -19.17 1.71
N PRO A 171 -12.93 -18.53 1.41
CA PRO A 171 -12.06 -19.05 0.38
C PRO A 171 -11.48 -20.40 0.77
N ALA A 172 -11.28 -21.28 -0.22
CA ALA A 172 -10.76 -22.63 -0.01
C ALA A 172 -9.30 -22.64 0.48
N GLN A 173 -8.54 -21.59 0.17
CA GLN A 173 -7.14 -21.41 0.54
C GLN A 173 -6.95 -20.05 1.21
N HIS A 174 -5.94 -19.92 2.06
CA HIS A 174 -5.54 -18.63 2.61
C HIS A 174 -5.13 -17.66 1.48
N PHE A 175 -5.53 -16.40 1.55
CA PHE A 175 -5.35 -15.43 0.45
C PHE A 175 -3.87 -15.20 0.09
N VAL A 176 -2.97 -15.21 1.07
CA VAL A 176 -1.52 -15.13 0.77
C VAL A 176 -1.04 -16.36 0.01
N ASP A 177 -1.59 -17.55 0.31
CA ASP A 177 -1.15 -18.79 -0.33
C ASP A 177 -1.63 -18.93 -1.78
N ALA A 178 -2.73 -18.26 -2.12
CA ALA A 178 -3.30 -18.23 -3.45
C ALA A 178 -2.76 -17.08 -4.33
N ALA A 179 -1.92 -16.19 -3.78
CA ALA A 179 -1.43 -15.01 -4.49
C ALA A 179 -0.44 -15.39 -5.61
N PRO A 180 -0.66 -14.94 -6.87
CA PRO A 180 0.27 -15.17 -7.96
C PRO A 180 1.59 -14.39 -7.79
N ALA A 181 2.70 -14.97 -8.23
CA ALA A 181 3.99 -14.27 -8.31
C ALA A 181 3.88 -13.05 -9.24
N GLY A 182 4.53 -11.95 -8.88
CA GLY A 182 4.52 -10.66 -9.59
C GLY A 182 3.22 -9.85 -9.45
N SER A 183 2.21 -10.38 -8.76
CA SER A 183 0.95 -9.66 -8.53
C SER A 183 1.10 -8.58 -7.46
N VAL A 184 0.19 -7.60 -7.48
CA VAL A 184 -0.03 -6.68 -6.36
C VAL A 184 -1.31 -7.12 -5.65
N ALA A 185 -1.20 -7.46 -4.37
CA ALA A 185 -2.37 -7.83 -3.58
C ALA A 185 -3.21 -6.58 -3.28
N VAL A 186 -4.51 -6.60 -3.57
CA VAL A 186 -5.44 -5.49 -3.34
C VAL A 186 -6.52 -5.94 -2.37
N ILE A 187 -6.50 -5.42 -1.15
CA ILE A 187 -7.41 -5.83 -0.07
C ILE A 187 -8.49 -4.76 0.14
N SER A 188 -9.75 -5.13 -0.08
CA SER A 188 -10.91 -4.32 0.28
C SER A 188 -11.43 -4.73 1.65
N VAL A 189 -11.42 -3.80 2.62
CA VAL A 189 -11.92 -4.02 3.98
C VAL A 189 -13.25 -3.30 4.16
N PRO A 190 -14.24 -3.88 4.88
CA PRO A 190 -15.48 -3.19 5.17
C PRO A 190 -15.25 -1.81 5.80
N PRO A 191 -16.11 -0.82 5.50
CA PRO A 191 -15.97 0.53 6.02
C PRO A 191 -16.00 0.53 7.55
N ASN A 192 -15.39 1.55 8.14
CA ASN A 192 -15.33 1.79 9.59
C ASN A 192 -14.62 0.71 10.43
N VAL A 193 -14.00 -0.29 9.81
CA VAL A 193 -13.12 -1.24 10.49
C VAL A 193 -11.79 -0.57 10.87
N LYS A 194 -11.35 -0.77 12.13
CA LYS A 194 -10.09 -0.23 12.65
C LYS A 194 -9.02 -1.30 12.90
N SER A 195 -9.32 -2.58 12.70
CA SER A 195 -8.32 -3.65 12.73
C SER A 195 -7.45 -3.67 11.47
N ALA A 196 -6.27 -4.28 11.58
CA ALA A 196 -5.41 -4.56 10.46
C ALA A 196 -5.86 -5.81 9.69
N ALA A 197 -5.77 -5.76 8.36
CA ALA A 197 -5.97 -6.91 7.47
C ALA A 197 -4.63 -7.53 7.02
N TRP A 198 -3.52 -6.85 7.28
CA TRP A 198 -2.17 -7.28 6.91
C TRP A 198 -1.19 -7.10 8.08
N GLY A 199 -0.22 -8.01 8.19
CA GLY A 199 0.74 -8.10 9.28
C GLY A 199 1.99 -8.86 8.86
N GLY A 200 2.95 -9.05 9.77
CA GLY A 200 4.29 -9.51 9.44
C GLY A 200 4.33 -10.92 8.81
N LEU A 201 3.53 -11.85 9.32
CA LEU A 201 3.41 -13.20 8.74
C LEU A 201 2.90 -13.19 7.30
N MET A 202 1.94 -12.30 7.00
CA MET A 202 1.40 -12.17 5.64
C MET A 202 2.45 -11.59 4.69
N THR A 203 3.27 -10.64 5.17
CA THR A 203 4.44 -10.15 4.43
C THR A 203 5.43 -11.27 4.14
N ALA A 204 5.81 -12.07 5.13
CA ALA A 204 6.78 -13.16 4.95
C ALA A 204 6.28 -14.18 3.91
N GLY A 205 5.00 -14.58 3.98
CA GLY A 205 4.39 -15.49 3.02
C GLY A 205 4.29 -14.91 1.61
N ALA A 206 3.92 -13.62 1.49
CA ALA A 206 3.80 -12.94 0.20
C ALA A 206 5.17 -12.77 -0.48
N GLN A 207 6.20 -12.41 0.28
CA GLN A 207 7.56 -12.28 -0.22
C GLN A 207 8.11 -13.62 -0.71
N PHE A 208 7.89 -14.71 0.04
CA PHE A 208 8.28 -16.06 -0.41
C PHE A 208 7.64 -16.45 -1.75
N ARG A 209 6.43 -15.94 -2.03
CA ARG A 209 5.69 -16.20 -3.27
C ARG A 209 5.98 -15.21 -4.39
N GLY A 210 6.86 -14.23 -4.16
CA GLY A 210 7.21 -13.22 -5.15
C GLY A 210 6.09 -12.23 -5.45
N VAL A 211 5.17 -11.97 -4.50
CA VAL A 211 4.18 -10.88 -4.61
C VAL A 211 4.92 -9.53 -4.56
N SER A 212 4.59 -8.60 -5.45
CA SER A 212 5.30 -7.33 -5.61
C SER A 212 5.06 -6.35 -4.47
N GLY A 213 3.91 -6.44 -3.80
CA GLY A 213 3.51 -5.58 -2.69
C GLY A 213 2.03 -5.72 -2.36
N VAL A 214 1.53 -4.92 -1.41
CA VAL A 214 0.12 -4.91 -1.03
C VAL A 214 -0.46 -3.49 -0.97
N VAL A 215 -1.68 -3.32 -1.47
CA VAL A 215 -2.53 -2.14 -1.39
C VAL A 215 -3.75 -2.49 -0.55
N ILE A 216 -4.01 -1.74 0.52
CA ILE A 216 -5.03 -2.06 1.51
C ILE A 216 -5.99 -0.88 1.68
N ASP A 217 -7.23 -1.05 1.24
CA ASP A 217 -8.37 -0.20 1.64
C ASP A 217 -8.74 -0.53 3.09
N GLY A 218 -7.83 -0.19 4.02
CA GLY A 218 -7.86 -0.69 5.38
C GLY A 218 -6.57 -0.35 6.12
N ARG A 219 -6.16 -1.20 7.05
CA ARG A 219 -5.00 -0.96 7.90
C ARG A 219 -4.02 -2.13 7.89
N ALA A 220 -2.75 -1.84 8.17
CA ALA A 220 -1.71 -2.83 8.43
C ALA A 220 -1.20 -2.70 9.87
N ARG A 221 -0.54 -3.76 10.36
CA ARG A 221 0.17 -3.82 11.65
C ARG A 221 1.55 -4.44 11.46
N ASP A 222 2.41 -4.42 12.47
CA ASP A 222 3.75 -5.04 12.42
C ASP A 222 4.72 -4.29 11.47
N LEU A 223 4.69 -2.94 11.49
CA LEU A 223 5.47 -2.09 10.57
C LEU A 223 6.99 -2.35 10.59
N ILE A 224 7.55 -2.73 11.74
CA ILE A 224 8.98 -3.07 11.86
C ILE A 224 9.30 -4.27 10.98
N GLU A 225 8.44 -5.29 10.99
CA GLU A 225 8.65 -6.53 10.23
C GLU A 225 8.56 -6.27 8.72
N HIS A 226 7.57 -5.49 8.28
CA HIS A 226 7.45 -5.11 6.86
C HIS A 226 8.69 -4.37 6.34
N ARG A 227 9.19 -3.42 7.13
CA ARG A 227 10.32 -2.56 6.78
C ARG A 227 11.63 -3.35 6.80
N ALA A 228 11.83 -4.20 7.80
CA ALA A 228 12.98 -5.10 7.84
C ALA A 228 12.99 -6.08 6.66
N ALA A 229 11.82 -6.52 6.21
CA ALA A 229 11.68 -7.36 5.02
C ALA A 229 11.85 -6.60 3.69
N GLY A 230 11.86 -5.26 3.71
CA GLY A 230 11.82 -4.43 2.50
C GLY A 230 10.55 -4.61 1.67
N PHE A 231 9.46 -5.13 2.27
CA PHE A 231 8.23 -5.43 1.54
C PHE A 231 7.33 -4.20 1.43
N PRO A 232 6.90 -3.81 0.22
CA PRO A 232 6.06 -2.63 0.04
C PRO A 232 4.64 -2.82 0.58
N VAL A 233 4.22 -1.94 1.49
CA VAL A 233 2.88 -1.95 2.11
C VAL A 233 2.25 -0.58 1.99
N PHE A 234 1.14 -0.52 1.27
CA PHE A 234 0.33 0.68 1.07
C PHE A 234 -1.01 0.48 1.78
N ALA A 235 -1.38 1.37 2.70
CA ALA A 235 -2.63 1.24 3.45
C ALA A 235 -3.18 2.60 3.86
N ARG A 236 -4.45 2.62 4.27
CA ARG A 236 -5.08 3.84 4.84
C ARG A 236 -4.64 4.17 6.26
N GLY A 237 -3.76 3.37 6.84
CA GLY A 237 -3.16 3.65 8.13
C GLY A 237 -2.74 2.40 8.88
N HIS A 238 -2.33 2.62 10.11
CA HIS A 238 -1.82 1.58 11.01
C HIS A 238 -2.88 1.15 12.03
N SER A 239 -2.79 -0.09 12.54
CA SER A 239 -3.53 -0.57 13.70
C SER A 239 -2.66 -1.49 14.54
N THR A 240 -2.91 -1.56 15.84
CA THR A 240 -2.35 -2.61 16.71
C THR A 240 -3.24 -3.85 16.77
N LEU A 241 -4.52 -3.71 16.39
CA LEU A 241 -5.50 -4.79 16.40
C LEU A 241 -5.28 -5.69 15.18
N GLY A 242 -5.19 -7.00 15.39
CA GLY A 242 -5.15 -7.99 14.32
C GLY A 242 -6.51 -8.16 13.63
N GLN A 243 -6.52 -8.95 12.56
CA GLN A 243 -7.71 -9.21 11.73
C GLN A 243 -8.88 -9.78 12.55
N SER A 244 -8.63 -10.83 13.34
CA SER A 244 -9.62 -11.48 14.19
C SER A 244 -9.85 -10.69 15.49
N PRO A 245 -11.09 -10.59 16.00
CA PRO A 245 -12.35 -11.15 15.46
C PRO A 245 -13.07 -10.21 14.47
N PHE A 246 -12.46 -9.10 14.07
CA PHE A 246 -13.15 -7.98 13.43
C PHE A 246 -13.48 -8.22 11.95
N THR A 247 -12.61 -8.90 11.22
CA THR A 247 -12.78 -9.19 9.79
C THR A 247 -12.27 -10.58 9.41
N ARG A 248 -12.68 -11.06 8.24
CA ARG A 248 -12.18 -12.29 7.62
C ARG A 248 -12.20 -12.19 6.09
N PRO A 249 -11.33 -12.92 5.38
CA PRO A 249 -11.44 -13.03 3.92
C PRO A 249 -12.72 -13.79 3.55
N SER A 250 -13.35 -13.35 2.47
CA SER A 250 -14.59 -13.94 1.93
C SER A 250 -14.36 -14.51 0.55
N GLU A 251 -13.82 -13.71 -0.36
CA GLU A 251 -13.65 -14.05 -1.78
C GLU A 251 -12.30 -13.54 -2.28
N LEU A 252 -11.73 -14.26 -3.25
CA LEU A 252 -10.45 -13.95 -3.89
C LEU A 252 -10.71 -13.83 -5.39
N ASN A 253 -9.97 -12.97 -6.10
CA ASN A 253 -10.14 -12.73 -7.53
C ASN A 253 -11.59 -12.38 -7.93
N VAL A 254 -12.22 -11.50 -7.15
CA VAL A 254 -13.50 -10.87 -7.51
C VAL A 254 -13.32 -9.35 -7.60
N PRO A 255 -14.11 -8.63 -8.38
CA PRO A 255 -14.07 -7.17 -8.36
C PRO A 255 -14.28 -6.63 -6.94
N VAL A 256 -13.49 -5.63 -6.56
CA VAL A 256 -13.59 -4.96 -5.27
C VAL A 256 -13.76 -3.46 -5.44
N THR A 257 -14.63 -2.87 -4.63
CA THR A 257 -14.87 -1.42 -4.66
C THR A 257 -14.11 -0.74 -3.54
N ILE A 258 -13.30 0.26 -3.88
CA ILE A 258 -12.59 1.13 -2.95
C ILE A 258 -13.33 2.46 -2.88
N LEU A 259 -13.88 2.75 -1.70
CA LEU A 259 -14.63 3.99 -1.47
C LEU A 259 -13.68 5.12 -1.04
N PRO A 260 -13.75 6.31 -1.64
CA PRO A 260 -13.00 7.45 -1.13
C PRO A 260 -13.50 7.78 0.28
N ARG A 261 -12.58 8.16 1.18
CA ARG A 261 -13.00 8.63 2.49
C ARG A 261 -13.53 10.06 2.37
N PRO A 262 -14.53 10.43 3.17
CA PRO A 262 -14.85 11.85 3.29
C PRO A 262 -13.65 12.57 3.90
N ASP A 263 -13.24 13.68 3.28
CA ASP A 263 -12.39 14.67 3.93
C ASP A 263 -13.13 15.13 5.19
N PHE A 264 -12.56 14.93 6.37
CA PHE A 264 -13.28 15.12 7.64
C PHE A 264 -13.81 16.56 7.85
N GLU A 265 -14.86 16.66 8.69
CA GLU A 265 -15.49 17.82 9.36
C GLU A 265 -16.44 18.78 8.61
N ASN A 266 -16.33 19.01 7.29
CA ASN A 266 -17.08 20.14 6.70
C ASN A 266 -18.36 19.82 5.93
N GLY A 267 -18.85 18.57 5.95
CA GLY A 267 -20.13 18.23 5.32
C GLY A 267 -20.18 18.46 3.80
N PHE A 268 -19.02 18.58 3.14
CA PHE A 268 -18.96 18.61 1.69
C PHE A 268 -19.18 17.20 1.14
N GLU A 269 -19.97 17.12 0.08
CA GLU A 269 -20.16 15.92 -0.71
C GLU A 269 -18.79 15.41 -1.16
N ASN A 270 -18.53 14.11 -0.96
CA ASN A 270 -17.30 13.50 -1.46
C ASN A 270 -17.36 13.57 -2.99
N THR A 271 -16.63 14.52 -3.58
CA THR A 271 -16.60 14.73 -5.02
C THR A 271 -15.76 13.65 -5.73
N PHE A 272 -15.10 12.76 -4.99
CA PHE A 272 -14.38 11.61 -5.51
C PHE A 272 -15.32 10.39 -5.58
N SER A 273 -15.33 9.68 -6.70
CA SER A 273 -16.15 8.47 -6.88
C SER A 273 -15.40 7.25 -6.43
N ALA A 274 -16.13 6.20 -6.07
CA ALA A 274 -15.56 4.88 -5.85
C ALA A 274 -14.77 4.40 -7.08
N ILE A 275 -13.71 3.64 -6.83
CA ILE A 275 -12.97 2.92 -7.87
C ILE A 275 -13.28 1.44 -7.69
N GLU A 276 -13.68 0.79 -8.77
CA GLU A 276 -13.75 -0.66 -8.83
C GLU A 276 -12.41 -1.17 -9.38
N VAL A 277 -11.79 -2.09 -8.64
CA VAL A 277 -10.56 -2.78 -9.05
C VAL A 277 -10.95 -4.21 -9.41
N HIS A 278 -10.73 -4.58 -10.66
CA HIS A 278 -10.96 -5.92 -11.18
C HIS A 278 -9.69 -6.77 -11.05
N PRO A 279 -9.82 -8.10 -10.87
CA PRO A 279 -8.68 -8.98 -11.02
C PRO A 279 -8.05 -8.79 -12.41
N GLY A 280 -6.74 -8.57 -12.47
CA GLY A 280 -6.03 -8.31 -13.73
C GLY A 280 -5.96 -6.83 -14.15
N ASP A 281 -6.59 -5.91 -13.43
CA ASP A 281 -6.21 -4.49 -13.51
C ASP A 281 -4.75 -4.31 -13.11
N ILE A 282 -4.10 -3.23 -13.53
CA ILE A 282 -2.69 -3.01 -13.24
C ILE A 282 -2.58 -1.98 -12.13
N MET A 283 -2.01 -2.41 -11.01
CA MET A 283 -1.72 -1.53 -9.89
C MET A 283 -0.32 -0.96 -10.07
N VAL A 284 -0.17 0.34 -9.83
CA VAL A 284 1.12 1.01 -9.68
C VAL A 284 1.10 1.82 -8.41
N ALA A 285 2.14 1.72 -7.60
CA ALA A 285 2.25 2.54 -6.39
C ALA A 285 3.69 2.97 -6.14
N ASP A 286 3.84 4.20 -5.68
CA ASP A 286 5.09 4.80 -5.22
C ASP A 286 4.80 5.78 -4.06
N ILE A 287 5.75 6.63 -3.70
CA ILE A 287 5.61 7.55 -2.56
C ILE A 287 4.47 8.54 -2.68
N ASP A 288 4.02 8.84 -3.90
CA ASP A 288 2.93 9.79 -4.13
C ASP A 288 1.55 9.14 -3.98
N GLY A 289 1.46 7.80 -4.05
CA GLY A 289 0.23 7.07 -3.79
C GLY A 289 0.05 5.83 -4.66
N VAL A 290 -1.22 5.53 -4.98
CA VAL A 290 -1.62 4.33 -5.70
C VAL A 290 -2.50 4.70 -6.89
N VAL A 291 -2.22 4.07 -8.04
CA VAL A 291 -2.97 4.22 -9.28
C VAL A 291 -3.39 2.84 -9.79
N CYS A 292 -4.64 2.74 -10.25
CA CYS A 292 -5.18 1.59 -10.97
C CYS A 292 -5.31 1.92 -12.46
N ILE A 293 -4.79 1.05 -13.32
CA ILE A 293 -4.82 1.18 -14.77
C ILE A 293 -5.62 0.00 -15.35
N PRO A 294 -6.74 0.27 -16.07
CA PRO A 294 -7.41 -0.77 -16.86
C PRO A 294 -6.43 -1.36 -17.90
N PRO A 295 -6.37 -2.70 -18.06
CA PRO A 295 -5.35 -3.37 -18.85
C PRO A 295 -5.36 -2.93 -20.33
N GLU A 296 -6.52 -2.62 -20.88
CA GLU A 296 -6.70 -2.15 -22.26
C GLU A 296 -6.08 -0.78 -22.55
N LEU A 297 -5.71 -0.02 -21.51
CA LEU A 297 -5.14 1.32 -21.63
C LEU A 297 -3.63 1.37 -21.44
N LEU A 298 -3.02 0.27 -21.00
CA LEU A 298 -1.61 0.22 -20.62
C LEU A 298 -0.68 0.81 -21.71
N ALA A 299 -0.89 0.42 -22.97
CA ALA A 299 -0.08 0.89 -24.09
C ALA A 299 -0.19 2.42 -24.26
N SER A 300 -1.43 2.92 -24.30
CA SER A 300 -1.72 4.35 -24.46
C SER A 300 -1.20 5.18 -23.28
N VAL A 301 -1.23 4.62 -22.06
CA VAL A 301 -0.68 5.26 -20.86
C VAL A 301 0.83 5.40 -21.00
N ILE A 302 1.54 4.33 -21.37
CA ILE A 302 3.00 4.37 -21.54
C ILE A 302 3.42 5.37 -22.61
N ASP A 303 2.72 5.40 -23.75
CA ASP A 303 3.03 6.35 -24.82
C ASP A 303 2.84 7.81 -24.36
N ASN A 304 1.76 8.09 -23.62
CA ASN A 304 1.54 9.42 -23.04
C ASN A 304 2.59 9.76 -21.98
N CYS A 305 2.97 8.82 -21.11
CA CYS A 305 4.01 9.05 -20.11
C CYS A 305 5.36 9.37 -20.76
N ARG A 306 5.78 8.59 -21.77
CA ARG A 306 7.00 8.87 -22.55
C ARG A 306 7.00 10.26 -23.14
N TYR A 307 5.86 10.64 -23.73
CA TYR A 307 5.70 11.95 -24.36
C TYR A 307 5.77 13.08 -23.32
N SER A 308 4.97 13.00 -22.25
CA SER A 308 4.93 14.02 -21.20
C SER A 308 6.28 14.19 -20.52
N LYS A 309 7.00 13.09 -20.24
CA LYS A 309 8.34 13.12 -19.66
C LYS A 309 9.33 13.91 -20.52
N GLN A 310 9.35 13.70 -21.84
CA GLN A 310 10.20 14.47 -22.75
C GLN A 310 9.84 15.97 -22.78
N VAL A 311 8.56 16.30 -22.64
CA VAL A 311 8.10 17.69 -22.56
C VAL A 311 8.54 18.32 -21.24
N ASP A 312 8.41 17.60 -20.13
CA ASP A 312 8.74 18.09 -18.79
C ASP A 312 10.25 18.24 -18.57
N GLU A 313 11.07 17.36 -19.16
CA GLU A 313 12.53 17.51 -19.19
C GLU A 313 12.96 18.82 -19.87
N LYS A 314 12.35 19.16 -21.02
CA LYS A 314 12.62 20.42 -21.71
C LYS A 314 12.12 21.63 -20.92
N CYS A 315 10.95 21.50 -20.29
CA CYS A 315 10.45 22.55 -19.41
C CYS A 315 11.42 22.78 -18.25
N MET A 316 11.92 21.72 -17.62
CA MET A 316 12.87 21.81 -16.51
C MET A 316 14.17 22.50 -16.94
N MET A 317 14.72 22.15 -18.12
CA MET A 317 15.92 22.80 -18.66
C MET A 317 15.72 24.30 -18.85
N ASP A 318 14.62 24.73 -19.46
CA ASP A 318 14.28 26.15 -19.64
C ASP A 318 14.19 26.89 -18.31
N ILE A 319 13.52 26.29 -17.32
CA ILE A 319 13.34 26.87 -15.98
C ILE A 319 14.68 27.00 -15.26
N GLN A 320 15.53 25.99 -15.32
CA GLN A 320 16.87 26.01 -14.74
C GLN A 320 17.79 27.05 -15.40
N GLN A 321 17.53 27.38 -16.67
CA GLN A 321 18.21 28.46 -17.40
C GLN A 321 17.59 29.85 -17.13
N GLY A 322 16.59 29.95 -16.25
CA GLY A 322 16.00 31.22 -15.81
C GLY A 322 14.79 31.68 -16.64
N ARG A 323 14.29 30.89 -17.59
CA ARG A 323 13.02 31.18 -18.27
C ARG A 323 11.87 31.07 -17.26
N SER A 324 10.89 31.97 -17.36
CA SER A 324 9.72 31.90 -16.47
C SER A 324 8.86 30.66 -16.74
N ILE A 325 8.13 30.18 -15.73
CA ILE A 325 7.17 29.06 -15.85
C ILE A 325 6.14 29.34 -16.96
N GLN A 326 5.62 30.58 -17.01
CA GLN A 326 4.57 30.96 -17.96
C GLN A 326 5.06 30.86 -19.40
N GLU A 327 6.24 31.40 -19.71
CA GLU A 327 6.84 31.34 -21.06
C GLU A 327 7.18 29.90 -21.45
N THR A 328 7.76 29.15 -20.50
CA THR A 328 8.12 27.74 -20.70
C THR A 328 6.89 26.91 -21.08
N PHE A 329 5.79 27.03 -20.35
CA PHE A 329 4.55 26.30 -20.64
C PHE A 329 3.90 26.75 -21.96
N GLN A 330 3.99 28.03 -22.31
CA GLN A 330 3.53 28.50 -23.62
C GLN A 330 4.33 27.89 -24.77
N HIS A 331 5.64 27.72 -24.58
CA HIS A 331 6.52 27.13 -25.59
C HIS A 331 6.27 25.63 -25.77
N TRP A 332 6.24 24.87 -24.68
CA TRP A 332 6.24 23.40 -24.74
C TRP A 332 4.85 22.75 -24.61
N ARG A 333 3.94 23.31 -23.81
CA ARG A 333 2.65 22.67 -23.47
C ARG A 333 1.44 23.19 -24.26
N LYS A 334 1.52 24.36 -24.92
CA LYS A 334 0.44 24.83 -25.83
C LYS A 334 0.53 24.25 -27.24
N ALA A 335 1.71 23.87 -27.71
CA ALA A 335 1.90 23.24 -29.02
C ALA A 335 1.18 21.87 -29.14
N THR A 336 0.89 21.24 -28.00
CA THR A 336 0.29 19.92 -27.85
C THR A 336 -1.23 19.87 -27.93
N ASN A 337 -1.94 20.96 -27.66
CA ASN A 337 -3.42 20.98 -27.66
C ASN A 337 -4.04 21.20 -29.05
N LYS A 338 -3.24 21.11 -30.12
CA LYS A 338 -3.65 21.33 -31.52
C LYS A 338 -3.62 20.09 -32.41
N LYS A 339 -3.36 18.90 -31.86
CA LYS A 339 -3.34 17.65 -32.63
C LYS A 339 -4.43 16.70 -32.21
#